data_AF-A0A6G7ZHR9-F1
#
_entry.id   AF-A0A6G7ZHR9-F1
#
_cell.length_a   1.000
_cell.length_b   1.000
_cell.length_c   1.000
_cell.angle_alpha   90.00
_cell.angle_beta   90.00
_cell.angle_gamma   90.00
#
_symmetry.space_group_name_H-M   'P 1'
#
loop_
_entity.id
_entity.type
_entity.pdbx_description
1 polymer ?
#
loop_
_entity_poly.entity_id
_entity_poly.type
_entity_poly.pdbx_seq_one_letter_code
_entity_poly.pdbx_strand_id
1 'polypeptide(L)' 'MKWIARSLAFAVSAAAWPSMAQADTVIVYTNPMTLERKVVVNDAPGPDRAFHCFLPPSNIGCQPIALRRGR' A
#
# COMPACT_ATOMS: atom_id res chain seq x y z
N MET A 1 -8.56 26.71 -57.45
CA MET A 1 -8.95 25.32 -57.15
C MET A 1 -8.15 24.81 -55.95
N LYS A 2 -8.87 24.40 -54.90
CA LYS A 2 -8.49 23.47 -53.81
C LYS A 2 -7.30 23.85 -52.91
N TRP A 3 -7.61 24.65 -51.89
CA TRP A 3 -6.98 24.59 -50.57
C TRP A 3 -7.62 23.43 -49.79
N ILE A 4 -6.88 22.37 -49.48
CA ILE A 4 -7.34 21.33 -48.55
C ILE A 4 -6.23 21.15 -47.52
N ALA A 5 -6.39 21.89 -46.41
CA ALA A 5 -5.69 21.66 -45.17
C ALA A 5 -6.02 20.23 -44.67
N ARG A 6 -5.02 19.34 -44.71
CA ARG A 6 -5.09 18.06 -43.99
C ARG A 6 -4.65 18.31 -42.57
N SER A 7 -5.62 18.65 -41.72
CA SER A 7 -5.46 18.64 -40.26
C SER A 7 -5.15 17.20 -39.84
N LEU A 8 -3.86 16.90 -39.64
CA LEU A 8 -3.41 15.65 -39.05
C LEU A 8 -3.77 15.66 -37.57
N ALA A 9 -4.70 14.78 -37.22
CA ALA A 9 -5.18 14.56 -35.86
C ALA A 9 -4.01 14.25 -34.92
N PHE A 10 -3.85 15.09 -33.90
CA PHE A 10 -2.97 14.87 -32.76
C PHE A 10 -3.55 13.69 -31.95
N ALA A 11 -3.04 12.48 -32.17
CA ALA A 11 -3.30 11.36 -31.29
C ALA A 11 -2.48 11.56 -30.01
N VAL A 12 -3.06 12.24 -29.02
CA VAL A 12 -2.51 12.33 -27.67
C VAL A 12 -2.68 10.97 -27.02
N SER A 13 -1.67 10.12 -27.15
CA SER A 13 -1.55 8.89 -26.38
C SER A 13 -1.36 9.28 -24.91
N ALA A 14 -2.46 9.29 -24.15
CA ALA A 14 -2.41 9.39 -22.70
C ALA A 14 -1.71 8.13 -22.19
N ALA A 15 -0.39 8.24 -21.97
CA ALA A 15 0.38 7.24 -21.29
C ALA A 15 -0.21 7.12 -19.87
N ALA A 16 -1.01 6.07 -19.65
CA ALA A 16 -1.43 5.68 -18.32
C ALA A 16 -0.16 5.37 -17.52
N TRP A 17 0.25 6.29 -16.66
CA TRP A 17 1.31 6.02 -15.72
C TRP A 17 0.86 4.85 -14.83
N PRO A 18 1.65 3.77 -14.70
CA PRO A 18 1.36 2.77 -13.70
C PRO A 18 1.45 3.48 -12.35
N SER A 19 0.31 3.68 -11.70
CA SER A 19 0.30 4.02 -10.29
C SER A 19 1.01 2.86 -9.59
N MET A 20 2.23 3.10 -9.16
CA MET A 20 2.96 2.17 -8.33
C MET A 20 2.11 2.01 -7.08
N ALA A 21 1.39 0.89 -6.98
CA ALA A 21 0.57 0.59 -5.82
C ALA A 21 1.51 0.62 -4.61
N GLN A 22 1.43 1.69 -3.82
CA GLN A 22 2.13 1.78 -2.56
C GLN A 22 1.49 0.74 -1.66
N ALA A 23 2.29 -0.21 -1.22
CA ALA A 23 1.85 -1.28 -0.37
C ALA A 23 2.32 -0.99 1.03
N ASP A 24 1.35 -0.97 1.94
CA ASP A 24 1.61 -0.59 3.31
C ASP A 24 1.83 -1.88 4.10
N THR A 25 3.00 -1.98 4.75
CA THR A 25 3.22 -2.99 5.76
C THR A 25 2.83 -2.42 7.12
N VAL A 26 1.71 -2.89 7.66
CA VAL A 26 1.20 -2.44 8.96
C VAL A 26 1.68 -3.39 10.06
N ILE A 27 2.47 -2.88 11.00
CA ILE A 27 2.91 -3.63 12.16
C ILE A 27 2.26 -3.05 13.41
N VAL A 28 1.43 -3.86 14.08
CA VAL A 28 0.82 -3.51 15.36
C VAL A 28 1.67 -4.10 16.46
N TYR A 29 2.37 -3.27 17.22
CA TYR A 29 3.07 -3.68 18.43
C TYR A 29 2.11 -3.56 19.62
N THR A 30 1.96 -4.62 20.40
CA THR A 30 1.16 -4.62 21.63
C THR A 30 2.04 -4.93 22.82
N ASN A 31 2.01 -4.07 23.84
CA ASN A 31 2.61 -4.34 25.13
C ASN A 31 1.67 -5.30 25.90
N PRO A 32 2.10 -6.53 26.23
CA PRO A 32 1.23 -7.50 26.90
C PRO A 32 0.90 -7.10 28.35
N MET A 33 1.71 -6.24 28.98
CA MET A 33 1.54 -5.81 30.37
C MET A 33 0.61 -4.60 30.50
N THR A 34 0.76 -3.61 29.60
CA THR A 34 -0.03 -2.36 29.64
C THR A 34 -1.19 -2.35 28.66
N LEU A 35 -1.26 -3.34 27.75
CA LEU A 35 -2.19 -3.40 26.62
C LEU A 35 -2.10 -2.22 25.65
N GLU A 36 -1.07 -1.38 25.79
CA GLU A 36 -0.80 -0.29 24.87
C GLU A 36 -0.45 -0.82 23.48
N ARG A 37 -0.98 -0.15 22.46
CA ARG A 37 -0.79 -0.52 21.06
C ARG A 37 -0.09 0.60 20.33
N LYS A 38 0.97 0.27 19.60
CA LYS A 38 1.66 1.17 18.69
C LYS A 38 1.56 0.61 17.27
N VAL A 39 1.00 1.42 16.37
CA VAL A 39 0.91 1.08 14.96
C VAL A 39 2.09 1.71 14.24
N VAL A 40 2.82 0.89 13.47
CA VAL A 40 3.92 1.33 12.62
C VAL A 40 3.56 0.94 11.20
N VAL A 41 3.45 1.93 10.32
CA VAL A 41 3.25 1.73 8.88
C VAL A 41 4.60 1.87 8.21
N ASN A 42 4.96 0.87 7.41
CA ASN A 42 6.18 0.88 6.63
C ASN A 42 5.81 0.80 5.15
N ASP A 43 6.20 1.81 4.39
CA ASP A 43 5.95 1.91 2.95
C ASP A 43 6.99 1.05 2.22
N ALA A 44 6.71 -0.26 2.14
CA ALA A 44 7.59 -1.23 1.52
C ALA A 44 6.98 -1.69 0.18
N PRO A 45 7.76 -1.75 -0.92
CA PRO A 45 7.23 -2.25 -2.19
C PRO A 45 6.82 -3.72 -2.07
N GLY A 46 5.58 -4.07 -2.46
CA GLY A 46 5.09 -5.44 -2.36
C GLY A 46 3.57 -5.56 -2.30
N PRO A 47 3.02 -6.67 -1.79
CA PRO A 47 1.61 -6.78 -1.41
C PRO A 47 1.38 -6.20 -0.01
N ASP A 48 0.17 -5.66 0.25
CA ASP A 48 -0.25 -5.22 1.59
C ASP A 48 -0.08 -6.36 2.60
N ARG A 49 0.61 -6.09 3.70
CA ARG A 49 0.85 -7.07 4.77
C ARG A 49 0.52 -6.43 6.10
N ALA A 50 -0.03 -7.24 7.01
CA ALA A 50 -0.13 -6.82 8.39
C ALA A 50 0.36 -7.89 9.35
N PHE A 51 1.00 -7.41 10.41
CA PHE A 51 1.55 -8.22 11.47
C PHE A 51 1.09 -7.67 12.82
N HIS A 52 0.77 -8.58 13.73
CA HIS A 52 0.52 -8.29 15.13
C HIS A 52 1.67 -8.86 15.95
N CYS A 53 2.48 -7.98 16.50
CA CYS A 53 3.66 -8.30 17.29
C CYS A 53 3.39 -8.04 18.76
N PHE A 54 3.73 -9.00 19.61
CA PHE A 54 3.76 -8.80 21.05
C PHE A 54 5.18 -8.43 21.48
N LEU A 55 5.30 -7.31 22.20
CA LEU A 55 6.58 -6.89 22.77
C LEU A 55 7.04 -7.89 23.86
N PRO A 56 8.36 -8.02 24.07
CA PRO A 56 8.89 -8.72 25.24
C PRO A 56 8.23 -8.20 26.52
N PRO A 57 7.87 -9.08 27.49
CA PRO A 57 8.30 -10.47 27.70
C PRO A 57 7.47 -11.56 26.98
N SER A 58 6.62 -11.19 26.02
CA SER A 58 5.84 -12.17 25.26
C SER A 58 6.74 -13.08 24.40
N ASN A 59 6.46 -14.39 24.42
CA ASN A 59 7.06 -15.39 23.53
C ASN A 59 6.20 -15.69 22.28
N ILE A 60 5.07 -15.01 22.10
CA ILE A 60 4.13 -15.27 20.99
C ILE A 60 4.67 -14.75 19.66
N GLY A 61 5.63 -13.83 19.69
CA GLY A 61 6.28 -13.25 18.51
C GLY A 61 5.34 -12.37 17.68
N CYS A 62 5.65 -12.25 16.38
CA CYS A 62 4.84 -11.55 15.39
C CYS A 62 3.99 -12.53 14.59
N GLN A 63 2.68 -12.33 14.60
CA GLN A 63 1.72 -13.16 13.85
C GLN A 63 1.18 -12.37 12.66
N PRO A 64 1.10 -12.96 11.46
CA PRO A 64 0.44 -12.31 10.33
C PRO A 64 -1.06 -12.20 10.62
N ILE A 65 -1.65 -11.06 10.27
CA ILE A 65 -3.09 -10.84 10.39
C ILE A 65 -3.70 -10.53 9.02
N ALA A 66 -4.89 -11.04 8.79
CA ALA A 66 -5.62 -10.76 7.56
C ALA A 66 -6.11 -9.31 7.58
N LEU A 67 -5.60 -8.51 6.64
CA LEU A 67 -6.14 -7.19 6.35
C LEU A 67 -7.48 -7.37 5.65
N ARG A 68 -8.56 -7.03 6.35
CA ARG A 68 -9.86 -6.93 5.71
C ARG A 68 -9.94 -5.56 5.05
N ARG A 69 -9.82 -5.50 3.71
CA ARG A 69 -10.09 -4.25 2.97
C ARG A 69 -11.53 -3.84 3.25
N GLY A 70 -11.71 -2.69 3.88
CA GLY A 70 -13.00 -2.01 3.96
C GLY A 70 -13.45 -1.72 2.54
N ARG A 71 -14.66 -2.16 2.21
CA ARG A 71 -15.29 -1.91 0.90
C ARG A 71 -15.74 -0.45 0.83
#